data_AF-A0A8T2C1W0-F1
#
_entry.id   AF-A0A8T2C1W0-F1
#
_cell.length_a   1.000
_cell.length_b   1.000
_cell.length_c   1.000
_cell.angle_alpha   90.00
_cell.angle_beta   90.00
_cell.angle_gamma   90.00
#
_symmetry.space_group_name_H-M   'P 1'
#
loop_
_entity.id
_entity.type
_entity.pdbx_description
1 polymer ?
#
loop_
_entity_poly.entity_id
_entity_poly.type
_entity_poly.pdbx_seq_one_letter_code
_entity_poly.pdbx_strand_id
1 'polypeptide(L)' 'MASNKVSFFLVLCLCILSAGECIESPIFTGNKCSDPTGLDKDGKCLDYCHAQGYPGGSCQGFTDHYMCVCKVG' A
#
# COMPACT_ATOMS: atom_id res chain seq x y z
N MET A 1 -11.96 -44.08 10.80
CA MET A 1 -11.50 -42.77 11.32
C MET A 1 -11.07 -41.89 10.14
N ALA A 2 -12.04 -41.52 9.28
CA ALA A 2 -11.81 -40.76 8.04
C ALA A 2 -12.12 -39.25 8.21
N SER A 3 -12.60 -38.86 9.40
CA SER A 3 -13.15 -37.52 9.68
C SER A 3 -12.06 -36.43 9.83
N ASN A 4 -10.84 -36.80 10.23
CA ASN A 4 -9.79 -35.82 10.56
C ASN A 4 -9.08 -35.22 9.33
N LYS A 5 -9.18 -35.88 8.16
CA LYS A 5 -8.42 -35.51 6.96
C LYS A 5 -9.10 -34.38 6.17
N VAL A 6 -10.43 -34.29 6.25
CA VAL A 6 -11.24 -33.22 5.63
C VAL A 6 -11.12 -31.92 6.44
N SER A 7 -11.12 -32.02 7.77
CA SER A 7 -10.98 -30.86 8.66
C SER A 7 -9.66 -30.12 8.43
N PHE A 8 -8.56 -30.86 8.29
CA PHE A 8 -7.24 -30.27 8.03
C PHE A 8 -7.18 -29.50 6.70
N PHE A 9 -7.86 -30.02 5.68
CA PHE A 9 -7.90 -29.40 4.35
C PHE A 9 -8.71 -28.09 4.36
N LEU A 10 -9.81 -28.04 5.12
CA LEU A 10 -10.62 -26.83 5.28
C LEU A 10 -9.86 -25.73 6.03
N VAL A 11 -9.11 -26.07 7.09
CA VAL A 11 -8.28 -25.11 7.82
C VAL A 11 -7.19 -24.54 6.92
N LEU A 12 -6.52 -25.37 6.11
CA LEU A 12 -5.52 -24.92 5.15
C LEU A 12 -6.11 -23.97 4.09
N CYS A 13 -7.29 -24.27 3.55
CA CYS A 13 -7.95 -23.37 2.60
C CYS A 13 -8.35 -22.02 3.21
N LEU A 14 -8.82 -22.00 4.47
CA LEU A 14 -9.15 -20.77 5.18
C LEU A 14 -7.90 -19.92 5.45
N CYS A 15 -6.76 -20.53 5.80
CA CYS A 15 -5.51 -19.80 5.99
C CYS A 15 -4.99 -19.17 4.69
N ILE A 16 -5.11 -19.86 3.55
CA ILE A 16 -4.70 -19.32 2.25
C ILE A 16 -5.64 -18.17 1.83
N LEU A 17 -6.94 -18.29 2.12
CA LEU A 17 -7.91 -17.24 1.83
C LEU A 17 -7.68 -15.97 2.68
N SER A 18 -7.29 -16.14 3.96
CA SER A 18 -6.86 -15.02 4.82
C SER A 18 -5.50 -14.43 4.49
N ALA A 19 -4.63 -15.14 3.75
CA ALA A 19 -3.35 -14.60 3.29
C ALA A 19 -3.47 -13.80 1.97
N GLY A 20 -4.65 -13.80 1.36
CA GLY A 20 -4.97 -13.07 0.13
C GLY A 20 -5.36 -11.61 0.35
N GLU A 21 -5.06 -11.05 1.52
CA GLU A 21 -5.09 -9.60 1.71
C GLU A 21 -3.91 -9.06 0.92
N CYS A 22 -4.19 -8.52 -0.27
CA CYS A 22 -3.21 -7.81 -1.06
C CYS A 22 -2.56 -6.78 -0.15
N ILE A 23 -1.34 -7.08 0.32
CA ILE A 23 -0.47 -6.07 0.93
C ILE A 23 -0.07 -5.18 -0.24
N GLU A 24 -0.98 -4.28 -0.58
CA GLU A 24 -0.79 -3.25 -1.56
C GLU A 24 0.39 -2.41 -1.10
N SER A 25 1.55 -2.77 -1.62
CA SER A 25 2.79 -2.13 -1.25
C SER A 25 2.71 -0.70 -1.76
N PRO A 26 2.89 0.30 -0.88
CA PRO A 26 2.90 1.69 -1.31
C PRO A 26 3.87 1.87 -2.48
N ILE A 27 3.41 2.51 -3.56
CA ILE A 27 4.23 2.73 -4.74
C ILE A 27 5.10 3.95 -4.46
N PHE A 28 6.39 3.73 -4.22
CA PHE A 28 7.39 4.79 -4.12
C PHE A 28 7.67 5.34 -5.52
N THR A 29 7.26 6.58 -5.74
CA THR A 29 7.31 7.20 -7.08
C THR A 29 8.69 7.72 -7.43
N GLY A 30 9.59 7.85 -6.45
CA GLY A 30 10.89 8.51 -6.59
C GLY A 30 10.82 10.04 -6.67
N ASN A 31 9.62 10.62 -6.74
CA ASN A 31 9.43 12.07 -6.75
C ASN A 31 9.64 12.63 -5.34
N LYS A 32 10.54 13.62 -5.22
CA LYS A 32 10.75 14.32 -3.96
C LYS A 32 9.58 15.24 -3.66
N CYS A 33 9.16 15.22 -2.40
CA CYS A 33 8.23 16.22 -1.90
C CYS A 33 8.94 17.55 -1.77
N SER A 34 8.30 18.62 -2.24
CA SER A 34 8.86 19.97 -2.17
C SER A 34 8.92 20.50 -0.73
N ASP A 35 8.08 19.97 0.17
CA ASP A 35 7.99 20.42 1.55
C ASP A 35 8.94 19.60 2.46
N PRO A 36 9.84 20.28 3.19
CA PRO A 36 10.83 19.64 4.07
C PRO A 36 10.23 19.08 5.37
N THR A 37 8.94 19.27 5.61
CA THR A 37 8.19 18.70 6.75
C THR A 37 7.37 17.47 6.34
N GLY A 38 7.40 17.10 5.06
CA GLY A 38 6.69 15.93 4.54
C GLY A 38 5.19 16.13 4.41
N LEU A 39 4.72 17.38 4.43
CA LEU A 39 3.33 17.70 4.16
C LEU A 39 3.15 17.92 2.66
N ASP A 40 2.17 17.25 2.06
CA ASP A 40 1.77 17.51 0.66
C ASP A 40 0.93 18.80 0.58
N LYS A 41 1.51 19.94 1.01
CA LYS A 41 0.80 21.23 1.13
C LYS A 41 0.25 21.74 -0.20
N ASP A 42 0.97 21.48 -1.28
CA ASP A 42 0.58 21.87 -2.64
C ASP A 42 -0.30 20.82 -3.32
N GLY A 43 -0.58 19.68 -2.68
CA GLY A 43 -1.31 18.57 -3.30
C GLY A 43 -0.58 17.91 -4.47
N LYS A 44 0.68 18.25 -4.72
CA LYS A 44 1.45 17.77 -5.89
C LYS A 44 1.60 16.26 -5.91
N CYS A 45 1.78 15.64 -4.74
CA CYS A 45 1.88 14.19 -4.66
C CYS A 45 0.52 13.54 -4.90
N LEU A 46 -0.55 14.11 -4.34
CA LEU A 46 -1.92 13.67 -4.60
C LEU A 46 -2.26 13.75 -6.10
N ASP A 47 -2.02 14.89 -6.75
CA ASP A 47 -2.27 15.09 -8.18
C ASP A 47 -1.45 14.13 -9.05
N TYR A 48 -0.17 13.93 -8.71
CA TYR A 48 0.70 12.98 -9.40
C TYR A 48 0.13 11.55 -9.34
N CYS A 49 -0.29 11.11 -8.16
CA CYS A 49 -0.84 9.78 -7.97
C CYS A 49 -2.19 9.62 -8.67
N HIS A 50 -3.06 10.63 -8.63
CA HIS A 50 -4.32 10.65 -9.38
C HIS A 50 -4.10 10.58 -10.89
N ALA A 51 -3.12 11.31 -11.43
CA ALA A 51 -2.77 11.26 -12.85
C ALA A 51 -2.29 9.87 -13.31
N GLN A 52 -1.75 9.06 -12.38
CA GLN A 52 -1.35 7.68 -12.63
C GLN A 52 -2.45 6.65 -12.35
N GLY A 53 -3.64 7.11 -11.94
CA GLY A 53 -4.80 6.26 -11.66
C GLY A 53 -4.85 5.69 -10.24
N TYR A 54 -4.02 6.17 -9.32
CA TYR A 54 -4.09 5.78 -7.91
C TYR A 54 -5.16 6.60 -7.16
N PRO A 55 -5.87 6.03 -6.18
CA PRO A 55 -6.91 6.73 -5.41
C PRO A 55 -6.37 7.86 -4.51
N GLY A 56 -5.08 7.88 -4.19
CA GLY A 56 -4.48 8.95 -3.41
C GLY A 56 -2.96 8.90 -3.34
N GLY A 57 -2.36 9.99 -2.87
CA GLY A 57 -0.93 10.13 -2.69
C GLY A 57 -0.61 10.88 -1.40
N SER A 58 0.56 10.62 -0.83
CA SER A 58 1.06 11.36 0.33
C SER A 58 2.59 11.36 0.37
N CYS A 59 3.16 12.38 1.00
CA CYS A 59 4.59 12.45 1.26
C CYS A 59 4.95 11.57 2.47
N GLN A 60 5.84 10.59 2.27
CA GLN A 60 6.38 9.75 3.33
C GLN A 60 7.91 9.74 3.28
N GLY A 61 8.54 9.63 4.45
CA GLY A 61 9.98 9.66 4.60
C GLY A 61 10.40 10.34 5.89
N PHE A 62 11.61 10.88 5.88
CA PHE A 62 12.23 11.60 7.00
C PHE A 62 12.71 12.97 6.53
N THR A 63 13.05 13.86 7.45
CA THR A 63 13.46 15.25 7.18
C THR A 63 14.45 15.35 6.01
N ASP A 64 14.15 16.23 5.04
CA ASP A 64 14.89 16.42 3.77
C ASP A 64 14.82 15.25 2.74
N HIS A 65 14.23 14.12 3.14
CA HIS A 65 14.11 12.90 2.34
C HIS A 65 12.65 12.42 2.23
N TYR A 66 11.71 13.35 2.08
CA TYR A 66 10.32 13.01 1.81
C TYR A 66 10.12 12.65 0.35
N MET A 67 9.49 11.51 0.13
CA MET A 67 9.15 10.98 -1.19
C MET A 67 7.65 10.86 -1.33
N CYS A 68 7.17 11.11 -2.54
CA CYS A 68 5.78 10.91 -2.88
C CYS A 68 5.48 9.41 -2.97
N VAL A 69 4.46 8.99 -2.25
CA VAL A 69 4.00 7.61 -2.16
C VAL A 69 2.53 7.55 -2.56
N CYS A 70 2.24 6.77 -3.61
CA CYS A 70 0.87 6.53 -4.04
C CYS A 70 0.26 5.37 -3.26
N LYS A 71 -0.98 5.56 -2.83
CA LYS A 71 -1.80 4.52 -2.23
C LYS A 71 -2.42 3.70 -3.34
N VAL A 72 -2.25 2.40 -3.25
CA VAL A 72 -3.00 1.42 -4.04
C VAL A 72 -4.23 1.06 -3.17
N GLY A 73 -5.40 0.84 -3.77
CA GLY A 73 -6.65 0.66 -3.03
C GLY A 73 -7.67 -0.17 -3.77
#